data_AF-A0A531MAB7-F1
#
_entry.id   AF-A0A531MAB7-F1
#
_cell.length_a   1.000
_cell.length_b   1.000
_cell.length_c   1.000
_cell.angle_alpha   90.00
_cell.angle_beta   90.00
_cell.angle_gamma   90.00
#
_symmetry.space_group_name_H-M   'P 1'
#
loop_
_entity.id
_entity.type
_entity.pdbx_description
1 polymer ?
#
loop_
_entity_poly.entity_id
_entity_poly.type
_entity_poly.pdbx_seq_one_letter_code
_entity_poly.pdbx_strand_id
1 'polypeptide(L)'
;GTLDAANLAVEHVQKIGKGEARIGIEPAFLPSDAYTLVRKALPDAKLIDATGMLERMRAIKTDAELERLRVASELITDSMLATIQWAREGTTKTEIIEQLRREETNRGAHFEYCLLTLGSSHNRAASPQAWKQGEVLSIDSGGNYHGYIGDLCRMGILGEPDAELEDLLAEVDVVQQAAFSKVRAGTLGGDMIAHAEGVLKAS
;
A
#
# COMPACT_ATOMS: atom_id res chain seq x y z
N GLY A 1 -19.96 -1.14 -18.51
CA GLY A 1 -18.90 -0.13 -18.26
C GLY A 1 -19.38 0.89 -17.24
N THR A 2 -18.58 1.93 -16.97
CA THR A 2 -18.90 2.94 -15.94
C THR A 2 -20.27 3.61 -16.16
N LEU A 3 -20.62 3.93 -17.41
CA LEU A 3 -21.92 4.53 -17.75
C LEU A 3 -23.10 3.60 -17.47
N ASP A 4 -22.97 2.29 -17.69
CA ASP A 4 -24.02 1.32 -17.38
C ASP A 4 -24.28 1.25 -15.87
N ALA A 5 -23.20 1.22 -15.07
CA ALA A 5 -23.30 1.24 -13.62
C ALA A 5 -23.94 2.55 -13.12
N ALA A 6 -23.57 3.68 -13.71
CA ALA A 6 -24.16 4.98 -13.38
C ALA A 6 -25.66 5.04 -13.72
N ASN A 7 -26.08 4.53 -14.88
CA ASN A 7 -27.50 4.42 -15.26
C ASN A 7 -28.27 3.56 -14.26
N LEU A 8 -27.76 2.37 -13.91
CA LEU A 8 -28.41 1.49 -12.93
C LEU A 8 -28.55 2.17 -11.55
N ALA A 9 -27.53 2.93 -11.13
CA ALA A 9 -27.59 3.70 -9.89
C ALA A 9 -28.66 4.80 -9.95
N VAL A 10 -28.74 5.55 -11.05
CA VAL A 10 -29.78 6.56 -11.28
C VAL A 10 -31.17 5.94 -11.26
N GLU A 11 -31.39 4.88 -12.02
CA GLU A 11 -32.67 4.16 -12.08
C GLU A 11 -33.08 3.69 -10.68
N HIS A 12 -32.14 3.15 -9.91
CA HIS A 12 -32.39 2.73 -8.54
C HIS A 12 -32.78 3.92 -7.65
N VAL A 13 -32.02 5.03 -7.69
CA VAL A 13 -32.30 6.24 -6.91
C VAL A 13 -33.69 6.81 -7.23
N GLN A 14 -34.07 6.84 -8.50
CA GLN A 14 -35.41 7.26 -8.93
C GLN A 14 -36.48 6.29 -8.43
N LYS A 15 -36.25 4.97 -8.58
CA LYS A 15 -37.17 3.92 -8.14
C LYS A 15 -37.46 3.97 -6.64
N ILE A 16 -36.48 4.32 -5.80
CA ILE A 16 -36.67 4.49 -4.35
C ILE A 16 -37.20 5.87 -3.96
N GLY A 17 -37.58 6.72 -4.93
CA GLY A 17 -38.15 8.04 -4.70
C GLY A 17 -37.15 9.05 -4.11
N LYS A 18 -35.86 8.93 -4.43
CA LYS A 18 -34.78 9.80 -3.93
C LYS A 18 -34.13 10.65 -5.02
N GLY A 19 -34.83 10.88 -6.14
CA GLY A 19 -34.31 11.68 -7.27
C GLY A 19 -34.01 13.15 -6.95
N GLU A 20 -34.57 13.68 -5.87
CA GLU A 20 -34.37 15.06 -5.38
C GLU A 20 -33.57 15.10 -4.06
N ALA A 21 -33.05 13.96 -3.62
CA ALA A 21 -32.41 13.85 -2.31
C ALA A 21 -31.03 14.53 -2.28
N ARG A 22 -30.51 14.67 -1.06
CA ARG A 22 -29.10 14.96 -0.85
C ARG A 22 -28.31 13.65 -0.90
N ILE A 23 -27.47 13.47 -1.91
CA ILE A 23 -26.79 12.22 -2.22
C ILE A 23 -25.29 12.41 -2.03
N GLY A 24 -24.67 11.56 -1.20
CA GLY A 24 -23.22 11.50 -1.05
C GLY A 24 -22.58 10.78 -2.24
N ILE A 25 -21.54 11.36 -2.81
CA ILE A 25 -20.71 10.76 -3.87
C ILE A 25 -19.24 10.82 -3.44
N GLU A 26 -18.39 10.01 -4.06
CA GLU A 26 -16.93 10.10 -3.91
C GLU A 26 -16.34 10.63 -5.22
N PRO A 27 -16.19 11.96 -5.41
CA PRO A 27 -15.83 12.55 -6.70
C PRO A 27 -14.48 12.06 -7.23
N ALA A 28 -13.54 11.75 -6.33
CA ALA A 28 -12.22 11.20 -6.69
C ALA A 28 -12.30 9.80 -7.32
N PHE A 29 -13.39 9.07 -7.07
CA PHE A 29 -13.61 7.69 -7.56
C PHE A 29 -14.76 7.60 -8.58
N LEU A 30 -15.44 8.71 -8.87
CA LEU A 30 -16.52 8.78 -9.84
C LEU A 30 -16.01 9.38 -11.16
N PRO A 31 -15.91 8.59 -12.25
CA PRO A 31 -15.46 9.12 -13.53
C PRO A 31 -16.31 10.29 -14.03
N SER A 32 -15.68 11.25 -14.70
CA SER A 32 -16.31 12.52 -15.11
C SER A 32 -17.55 12.33 -16.01
N ASP A 33 -17.54 11.32 -16.87
CA ASP A 33 -18.64 10.98 -17.76
C ASP A 33 -19.85 10.42 -16.99
N ALA A 34 -19.61 9.53 -16.02
CA ALA A 34 -20.60 9.03 -15.09
C ALA A 34 -21.17 10.15 -14.21
N TYR A 35 -20.33 11.04 -13.66
CA TYR A 35 -20.78 12.21 -12.92
C TYR A 35 -21.71 13.10 -13.76
N THR A 36 -21.33 13.36 -15.01
CA THR A 36 -22.14 14.16 -15.94
C THR A 36 -23.50 13.50 -16.22
N LEU A 37 -23.52 12.19 -16.42
CA LEU A 37 -24.74 11.40 -16.60
C LEU A 37 -25.65 11.49 -15.38
N VAL A 38 -25.12 11.23 -14.18
CA VAL A 38 -25.89 11.26 -12.92
C VAL A 38 -26.49 12.65 -12.72
N ARG A 39 -25.69 13.72 -12.90
CA ARG A 39 -26.17 15.10 -12.78
C ARG A 39 -27.27 15.45 -13.79
N LYS A 40 -27.19 14.92 -15.03
CA LYS A 40 -28.21 15.15 -16.05
C LYS A 40 -29.51 14.41 -15.73
N ALA A 41 -29.41 13.18 -15.21
CA ALA A 41 -30.56 12.33 -14.96
C ALA A 41 -31.23 12.58 -13.59
N LEU A 42 -30.52 13.20 -12.65
CA LEU A 42 -31.00 13.64 -11.34
C LEU A 42 -30.79 15.16 -11.17
N PRO A 43 -31.43 16.01 -11.98
CA PRO A 43 -31.16 17.45 -12.01
C PRO A 43 -31.48 18.16 -10.68
N ASP A 44 -32.42 17.62 -9.92
CA ASP A 44 -32.89 18.18 -8.66
C ASP A 44 -32.18 17.57 -7.43
N ALA A 45 -31.33 16.56 -7.62
CA ALA A 45 -30.53 15.98 -6.54
C ALA A 45 -29.38 16.90 -6.13
N LYS A 46 -29.14 17.00 -4.82
CA LYS A 46 -27.95 17.70 -4.29
C LYS A 46 -26.82 16.70 -4.08
N LEU A 47 -25.92 16.59 -5.04
CA LEU A 47 -24.70 15.76 -4.95
C LEU A 47 -23.68 16.43 -4.02
N ILE A 48 -23.23 15.72 -2.99
CA ILE A 48 -22.27 16.19 -1.98
C ILE A 48 -21.07 15.26 -1.95
N ASP A 49 -19.86 15.82 -1.82
CA ASP A 49 -18.67 15.03 -1.57
C ASP A 49 -18.73 14.36 -0.18
N ALA A 50 -18.77 13.03 -0.18
CA ALA A 50 -18.81 12.18 1.00
C ALA A 50 -17.45 11.50 1.28
N THR A 51 -16.42 11.73 0.46
CA THR A 51 -15.11 11.06 0.53
C THR A 51 -14.53 11.15 1.94
N GLY A 52 -14.36 12.37 2.47
CA GLY A 52 -13.77 12.56 3.80
C GLY A 52 -14.61 11.97 4.94
N MET A 53 -15.94 11.83 4.78
CA MET A 53 -16.78 11.16 5.78
C MET A 53 -16.52 9.65 5.78
N LEU A 54 -16.47 9.03 4.60
CA LEU A 54 -16.20 7.60 4.43
C LEU A 54 -14.77 7.24 4.86
N GLU A 55 -13.79 8.09 4.55
CA GLU A 55 -12.40 7.93 5.02
C GLU A 55 -12.30 7.95 6.54
N ARG A 56 -12.98 8.89 7.22
CA ARG A 56 -13.01 8.93 8.70
C ARG A 56 -13.66 7.69 9.30
N MET A 57 -14.71 7.17 8.65
CA MET A 57 -15.36 5.94 9.09
C MET A 57 -14.40 4.75 8.96
N ARG A 58 -13.69 4.62 7.83
CA ARG A 58 -12.71 3.55 7.57
C ARG A 58 -11.38 3.73 8.31
N ALA A 59 -11.13 4.91 8.89
CA ALA A 59 -9.91 5.16 9.67
C ALA A 59 -9.87 4.31 10.94
N ILE A 60 -11.03 4.06 11.56
CA ILE A 60 -11.16 3.24 12.77
C ILE A 60 -11.57 1.83 12.37
N LYS A 61 -10.69 0.86 12.58
CA LYS A 61 -10.89 -0.53 12.20
C LYS A 61 -11.60 -1.27 13.35
N THR A 62 -12.51 -2.16 12.99
CA THR A 62 -13.04 -3.16 13.92
C THR A 62 -12.00 -4.25 14.18
N ASP A 63 -12.19 -5.04 15.23
CA ASP A 63 -11.27 -6.14 15.60
C ASP A 63 -11.08 -7.15 14.46
N ALA A 64 -12.15 -7.45 13.72
CA ALA A 64 -12.09 -8.36 12.57
C ALA A 64 -11.27 -7.78 11.39
N GLU A 65 -11.28 -6.45 11.22
CA GLU A 65 -10.47 -5.77 10.20
C GLU A 65 -9.00 -5.70 10.60
N LEU A 66 -8.72 -5.46 11.90
CA LEU A 66 -7.37 -5.51 12.44
C LEU A 66 -6.75 -6.90 12.27
N GLU A 67 -7.52 -7.96 12.51
CA GLU A 67 -7.05 -9.32 12.29
C GLU A 67 -6.73 -9.59 10.81
N ARG A 68 -7.55 -9.10 9.88
CA ARG A 68 -7.26 -9.21 8.44
C ARG A 68 -6.01 -8.43 8.03
N LEU A 69 -5.79 -7.24 8.61
CA LEU A 69 -4.56 -6.48 8.39
C LEU A 69 -3.33 -7.23 8.92
N ARG A 70 -3.43 -7.82 10.12
CA ARG A 70 -2.35 -8.65 10.69
C ARG A 70 -1.99 -9.81 9.76
N VAL A 71 -3.00 -10.57 9.33
CA VAL A 71 -2.81 -11.69 8.40
C VAL A 71 -2.22 -11.19 7.07
N ALA A 72 -2.76 -10.13 6.48
CA ALA A 72 -2.20 -9.55 5.25
C ALA A 72 -0.71 -9.22 5.43
N SER A 73 -0.33 -8.52 6.50
CA SER A 73 1.07 -8.16 6.77
C SER A 73 1.99 -9.37 6.95
N GLU A 74 1.52 -10.44 7.58
CA GLU A 74 2.27 -11.68 7.75
C GLU A 74 2.48 -12.40 6.42
N LEU A 75 1.43 -12.53 5.60
CA LEU A 75 1.53 -13.16 4.28
C LEU A 75 2.57 -12.45 3.39
N ILE A 76 2.56 -11.12 3.37
CA ILE A 76 3.52 -10.33 2.58
C ILE A 76 4.94 -10.45 3.15
N THR A 77 5.10 -10.38 4.47
CA THR A 77 6.42 -10.53 5.11
C THR A 77 7.02 -11.90 4.84
N ASP A 78 6.24 -12.97 4.99
CA ASP A 78 6.70 -14.33 4.74
C ASP A 78 7.04 -14.56 3.27
N SER A 79 6.28 -13.93 2.36
CA SER A 79 6.55 -13.98 0.91
C SER A 79 7.87 -13.30 0.56
N MET A 80 8.15 -12.13 1.15
CA MET A 80 9.45 -11.45 0.99
C MET A 80 10.59 -12.30 1.51
N LEU A 81 10.46 -12.89 2.71
CA LEU A 81 11.50 -13.73 3.29
C LEU A 81 11.79 -14.96 2.43
N ALA A 82 10.75 -15.66 1.98
CA ALA A 82 10.90 -16.81 1.08
C ALA A 82 11.57 -16.42 -0.25
N THR A 83 11.19 -15.26 -0.80
CA THR A 83 11.76 -14.74 -2.05
C THR A 83 13.25 -14.39 -1.89
N ILE A 84 13.62 -13.72 -0.80
CA ILE A 84 15.01 -13.36 -0.49
C ILE A 84 15.86 -14.62 -0.30
N GLN A 85 15.34 -15.64 0.39
CA GLN A 85 16.03 -16.93 0.61
C GLN A 85 16.18 -17.75 -0.67
N TRP A 86 15.24 -17.62 -1.61
CA TRP A 86 15.29 -18.31 -2.91
C TRP A 86 16.26 -17.66 -3.88
N ALA A 87 16.34 -16.33 -3.87
CA ALA A 87 17.18 -15.56 -4.77
C ALA A 87 18.67 -15.84 -4.53
N ARG A 88 19.47 -15.76 -5.59
CA ARG A 88 20.90 -16.04 -5.56
C ARG A 88 21.65 -15.10 -6.49
N GLU A 89 22.98 -15.18 -6.49
CA GLU A 89 23.79 -14.42 -7.45
C GLU A 89 23.30 -14.67 -8.88
N GLY A 90 23.16 -13.59 -9.65
CA GLY A 90 22.70 -13.64 -11.03
C GLY A 90 21.17 -13.64 -11.20
N THR A 91 20.37 -13.79 -10.14
CA THR A 91 18.92 -13.65 -10.24
C THR A 91 18.56 -12.21 -10.60
N THR A 92 17.77 -12.04 -11.66
CA THR A 92 17.37 -10.73 -12.17
C THR A 92 16.22 -10.11 -11.38
N LYS A 93 16.09 -8.78 -11.43
CA LYS A 93 14.94 -8.09 -10.83
C LYS A 93 13.60 -8.65 -11.31
N THR A 94 13.47 -8.94 -12.60
CA THR A 94 12.26 -9.53 -13.18
C THR A 94 11.94 -10.89 -12.56
N GLU A 95 12.95 -11.74 -12.37
CA GLU A 95 12.76 -13.06 -11.74
C GLU A 95 12.39 -12.94 -10.26
N ILE A 96 13.02 -12.01 -9.51
CA ILE A 96 12.69 -11.79 -8.10
C ILE A 96 11.26 -11.28 -7.93
N ILE A 97 10.83 -10.31 -8.76
CA ILE A 97 9.45 -9.77 -8.73
C ILE A 97 8.43 -10.89 -9.04
N GLU A 98 8.71 -11.73 -10.04
CA GLU A 98 7.83 -12.84 -10.40
C GLU A 98 7.80 -13.93 -9.31
N GLN A 99 8.93 -14.21 -8.66
CA GLN A 99 8.96 -15.11 -7.51
C GLN A 99 8.12 -14.57 -6.36
N LEU A 100 8.25 -13.27 -6.04
CA LEU A 100 7.47 -12.66 -4.96
C LEU A 100 5.97 -12.74 -5.24
N ARG A 101 5.55 -12.44 -6.48
CA ARG A 101 4.16 -12.59 -6.92
C ARG A 101 3.66 -14.02 -6.68
N ARG A 102 4.46 -15.04 -7.01
CA ARG A 102 4.10 -16.45 -6.78
C ARG A 102 3.99 -16.78 -5.29
N GLU A 103 4.93 -16.31 -4.47
CA GLU A 103 4.86 -16.50 -3.02
C GLU A 103 3.57 -15.89 -2.43
N GLU A 104 3.28 -14.63 -2.75
CA GLU A 104 2.08 -13.94 -2.26
C GLU A 104 0.80 -14.68 -2.70
N THR A 105 0.71 -15.03 -3.98
CA THR A 105 -0.47 -15.72 -4.54
C THR A 105 -0.64 -17.14 -4.00
N ASN A 106 0.44 -17.91 -3.86
CA ASN A 106 0.36 -19.26 -3.28
C ASN A 106 -0.04 -19.24 -1.81
N ARG A 107 0.25 -18.16 -1.10
CA ARG A 107 -0.15 -17.93 0.29
C ARG A 107 -1.55 -17.34 0.44
N GLY A 108 -2.25 -17.11 -0.67
CA GLY A 108 -3.64 -16.66 -0.70
C GLY A 108 -3.83 -15.15 -0.68
N ALA A 109 -2.78 -14.36 -0.91
CA ALA A 109 -2.87 -12.92 -1.14
C ALA A 109 -2.98 -12.63 -2.64
N HIS A 110 -3.70 -11.56 -2.99
CA HIS A 110 -3.67 -11.01 -4.34
C HIS A 110 -2.49 -10.04 -4.47
N PHE A 111 -1.57 -10.32 -5.39
CA PHE A 111 -0.42 -9.45 -5.66
C PHE A 111 -0.89 -8.11 -6.24
N GLU A 112 -0.54 -6.99 -5.61
CA GLU A 112 -0.84 -5.65 -6.12
C GLU A 112 0.37 -5.06 -6.86
N TYR A 113 1.52 -5.00 -6.20
CA TYR A 113 2.73 -4.40 -6.76
C TYR A 113 4.00 -4.91 -6.07
N CYS A 114 5.13 -4.78 -6.75
CA CYS A 114 6.46 -4.93 -6.17
C CYS A 114 7.40 -3.89 -6.79
N LEU A 115 8.05 -3.11 -5.93
CA LEU A 115 9.08 -2.14 -6.23
C LEU A 115 10.39 -2.66 -5.64
N LEU A 116 11.39 -2.86 -6.49
CA LEU A 116 12.61 -3.56 -6.09
C LEU A 116 13.85 -2.79 -6.55
N THR A 117 14.87 -2.68 -5.70
CA THR A 117 16.20 -2.14 -6.07
C THR A 117 17.32 -3.12 -5.70
N LEU A 118 18.40 -3.07 -6.47
CA LEU A 118 19.61 -3.89 -6.26
C LEU A 118 20.84 -2.97 -6.27
N GLY A 119 21.71 -3.12 -5.27
CA GLY A 119 22.91 -2.31 -5.09
C GLY A 119 22.57 -0.81 -5.04
N SER A 120 23.37 0.00 -5.74
CA SER A 120 23.20 1.46 -5.82
C SER A 120 22.16 1.92 -6.86
N SER A 121 21.42 1.01 -7.49
CA SER A 121 20.42 1.35 -8.51
C SER A 121 19.16 1.92 -7.87
N HIS A 122 18.77 3.13 -8.26
CA HIS A 122 17.48 3.72 -7.87
C HIS A 122 16.32 3.33 -8.78
N ASN A 123 16.56 2.57 -9.85
CA ASN A 123 15.50 2.11 -10.72
C ASN A 123 14.70 1.03 -9.98
N ARG A 124 13.40 1.26 -9.75
CA ARG A 124 12.49 0.32 -9.06
C ARG A 124 11.75 -0.66 -9.98
N ALA A 125 11.77 -0.42 -11.29
CA ALA A 125 11.04 -1.24 -12.26
C ALA A 125 11.71 -2.60 -12.55
N ALA A 126 10.92 -3.58 -13.01
CA ALA A 126 11.45 -4.83 -13.53
C ALA A 126 12.48 -4.57 -14.64
N SER A 127 13.58 -5.32 -14.62
CA SER A 127 14.69 -5.13 -15.56
C SER A 127 15.62 -6.36 -15.55
N PRO A 128 16.52 -6.50 -16.54
CA PRO A 128 17.51 -7.58 -16.56
C PRO A 128 18.69 -7.35 -15.59
N GLN A 129 18.70 -6.27 -14.78
CA GLN A 129 19.71 -6.11 -13.73
C GLN A 129 19.68 -7.34 -12.81
N ALA A 130 20.84 -7.95 -12.61
CA ALA A 130 21.02 -9.13 -11.77
C ALA A 130 21.64 -8.76 -10.42
N TRP A 131 21.23 -9.48 -9.37
CA TRP A 131 21.76 -9.30 -8.03
C TRP A 131 23.17 -9.89 -7.91
N LYS A 132 24.11 -9.11 -7.40
CA LYS A 132 25.52 -9.50 -7.26
C LYS A 132 25.93 -9.66 -5.80
N GLN A 133 27.06 -10.34 -5.59
CA GLN A 133 27.69 -10.44 -4.28
C GLN A 133 27.95 -9.06 -3.65
N GLY A 134 27.64 -8.94 -2.36
CA GLY A 134 27.76 -7.70 -1.57
C GLY A 134 26.71 -6.62 -1.89
N GLU A 135 25.79 -6.83 -2.83
CA GLU A 135 24.74 -5.85 -3.12
C GLU A 135 23.56 -5.99 -2.16
N VAL A 136 23.02 -4.86 -1.72
CA VAL A 136 21.72 -4.81 -1.01
C VAL A 136 20.58 -5.02 -2.01
N LEU A 137 19.65 -5.88 -1.65
CA LEU A 137 18.33 -6.02 -2.23
C LEU A 137 17.32 -5.30 -1.33
N SER A 138 16.52 -4.39 -1.89
CA SER A 138 15.38 -3.79 -1.19
C SER A 138 14.11 -4.13 -1.93
N ILE A 139 13.14 -4.71 -1.22
CA ILE A 139 11.82 -5.09 -1.72
C ILE A 139 10.79 -4.27 -0.96
N ASP A 140 9.94 -3.58 -1.71
CA ASP A 140 8.78 -2.82 -1.28
C ASP A 140 7.57 -3.41 -2.02
N SER A 141 6.69 -4.12 -1.32
CA SER A 141 5.59 -4.89 -1.93
C SER A 141 4.29 -4.69 -1.19
N GLY A 142 3.22 -4.64 -1.97
CA GLY A 142 1.86 -4.60 -1.50
C GLY A 142 1.08 -5.80 -2.01
N GLY A 143 0.32 -6.44 -1.11
CA GLY A 143 -0.65 -7.45 -1.50
C GLY A 143 -1.92 -7.39 -0.67
N ASN A 144 -2.99 -7.97 -1.22
CA ASN A 144 -4.35 -7.83 -0.72
C ASN A 144 -4.89 -9.16 -0.19
N TYR A 145 -5.38 -9.14 1.05
CA TYR A 145 -6.09 -10.24 1.68
C TYR A 145 -7.51 -9.81 2.05
N HIS A 146 -8.51 -10.31 1.31
CA HIS A 146 -9.93 -10.01 1.51
C HIS A 146 -10.27 -8.51 1.61
N GLY A 147 -9.62 -7.68 0.80
CA GLY A 147 -9.81 -6.22 0.77
C GLY A 147 -8.90 -5.43 1.70
N TYR A 148 -8.00 -6.07 2.45
CA TYR A 148 -7.04 -5.43 3.35
C TYR A 148 -5.63 -5.58 2.79
N ILE A 149 -4.88 -4.48 2.79
CA ILE A 149 -3.55 -4.42 2.17
C ILE A 149 -2.48 -4.64 3.23
N GLY A 150 -1.57 -5.57 2.98
CA GLY A 150 -0.25 -5.60 3.61
C GLY A 150 0.72 -4.83 2.72
N ASP A 151 1.29 -3.75 3.24
CA ASP A 151 2.27 -2.90 2.55
C ASP A 151 3.54 -2.84 3.41
N LEU A 152 4.57 -3.55 2.97
CA LEU A 152 5.78 -3.76 3.76
C LEU A 152 7.03 -3.59 2.91
N CYS A 153 8.14 -3.31 3.58
CA CYS A 153 9.47 -3.31 2.99
C CYS A 153 10.41 -4.25 3.74
N ARG A 154 11.24 -5.00 3.02
CA ARG A 154 12.34 -5.81 3.59
C ARG A 154 13.59 -5.63 2.75
N MET A 155 14.73 -5.68 3.42
CA MET A 155 16.04 -5.65 2.78
C MET A 155 16.75 -6.99 2.99
N GLY A 156 17.60 -7.35 2.04
CA GLY A 156 18.50 -8.49 2.12
C GLY A 156 19.85 -8.13 1.52
N ILE A 157 20.87 -8.92 1.82
CA ILE A 157 22.19 -8.81 1.20
C ILE A 157 22.61 -10.19 0.72
N LEU A 158 23.29 -10.24 -0.43
CA LEU A 158 23.94 -11.46 -0.87
C LEU A 158 25.32 -11.50 -0.20
N GLY A 159 25.55 -12.47 0.67
CA GLY A 159 26.77 -12.56 1.50
C GLY A 159 26.60 -11.95 2.89
N GLU A 160 27.70 -11.54 3.50
CA GLU A 160 27.71 -10.85 4.80
C GLU A 160 27.76 -9.33 4.57
N PRO A 161 27.02 -8.54 5.37
CA PRO A 161 27.14 -7.08 5.34
C PRO A 161 28.52 -6.64 5.82
N ASP A 162 28.99 -5.51 5.29
CA ASP A 162 30.12 -4.81 5.90
C ASP A 162 29.65 -3.90 7.04
N ALA A 163 30.60 -3.34 7.78
CA ALA A 163 30.30 -2.48 8.92
C ALA A 163 29.49 -1.24 8.54
N GLU A 164 29.68 -0.70 7.32
CA GLU A 164 28.92 0.48 6.87
C GLU A 164 27.45 0.13 6.65
N LEU A 165 27.15 -1.03 6.06
CA LEU A 165 25.78 -1.50 5.88
C LEU A 165 25.09 -1.86 7.22
N GLU A 166 25.84 -2.42 8.16
CA GLU A 166 25.33 -2.68 9.53
C GLU A 166 24.98 -1.37 10.24
N ASP A 167 25.87 -0.38 10.18
CA ASP A 167 25.66 0.95 10.79
C ASP A 167 24.47 1.67 10.15
N LEU A 168 24.35 1.65 8.82
CA LEU A 168 23.21 2.25 8.10
C LEU A 168 21.87 1.58 8.44
N LEU A 169 21.84 0.25 8.56
CA LEU A 169 20.62 -0.45 8.97
C LEU A 169 20.24 -0.11 10.41
N ALA A 170 21.23 -0.03 11.31
CA ALA A 170 21.00 0.37 12.70
C ALA A 170 20.44 1.78 12.80
N GLU A 171 20.94 2.73 12.01
CA GLU A 171 20.41 4.09 11.93
C GLU A 171 18.94 4.10 11.45
N VAL A 172 18.62 3.33 10.40
CA VAL A 172 17.24 3.20 9.91
C VAL A 172 16.31 2.67 11.00
N ASP A 173 16.72 1.63 11.74
CA ASP A 173 15.92 1.09 12.84
C ASP A 173 15.73 2.13 13.96
N VAL A 174 16.80 2.84 14.37
CA VAL A 174 16.71 3.89 15.39
C VAL A 174 15.69 4.97 15.01
N VAL A 175 15.71 5.44 13.76
CA VAL A 175 14.78 6.46 13.26
C VAL A 175 13.35 5.91 13.18
N GLN A 176 13.17 4.66 12.74
CA GLN A 176 11.87 4.00 12.69
C GLN A 176 11.27 3.82 14.10
N GLN A 177 12.06 3.33 15.06
CA GLN A 177 11.63 3.16 16.45
C GLN A 177 11.30 4.50 17.11
N ALA A 178 12.04 5.57 16.78
CA ALA A 178 11.71 6.92 17.23
C ALA A 178 10.29 7.32 16.79
N ALA A 179 9.95 7.14 15.51
CA ALA A 179 8.58 7.39 15.03
C ALA A 179 7.54 6.55 15.80
N PHE A 180 7.81 5.25 15.98
CA PHE A 180 6.90 4.33 16.69
C PHE A 180 6.71 4.69 18.17
N SER A 181 7.72 5.24 18.83
CA SER A 181 7.62 5.68 20.23
C SER A 181 6.53 6.73 20.47
N LYS A 182 6.08 7.42 19.41
CA LYS A 182 5.03 8.44 19.45
C LYS A 182 3.64 7.91 19.10
N VAL A 183 3.51 6.65 18.70
CA VAL A 183 2.22 6.04 18.35
C VAL A 183 1.36 5.90 19.60
N ARG A 184 0.36 6.77 19.73
CA ARG A 184 -0.68 6.72 20.76
C ARG A 184 -1.86 7.59 20.38
N ALA A 185 -3.02 7.31 20.96
CA ALA A 185 -4.22 8.13 20.78
C ALA A 185 -3.92 9.62 21.08
N GLY A 186 -4.38 10.49 20.19
CA GLY A 186 -4.21 11.95 20.29
C GLY A 186 -2.91 12.51 19.70
N THR A 187 -1.97 11.68 19.26
CA THR A 187 -0.75 12.16 18.57
C THR A 187 -1.03 12.41 17.09
N LEU A 188 -0.57 13.55 16.57
CA LEU A 188 -0.66 13.83 15.14
C LEU A 188 0.45 13.10 14.39
N GLY A 189 0.15 12.61 13.17
CA GLY A 189 1.18 11.98 12.33
C GLY A 189 2.37 12.90 12.04
N GLY A 190 2.13 14.21 11.91
CA GLY A 190 3.19 15.20 11.75
C GLY A 190 4.14 15.28 12.95
N ASP A 191 3.65 15.07 14.17
CA ASP A 191 4.49 15.06 15.37
C ASP A 191 5.40 13.82 15.42
N MET A 192 4.90 12.68 14.93
CA MET A 192 5.69 11.45 14.81
C MET A 192 6.84 11.64 13.82
N ILE A 193 6.54 12.22 12.65
CA ILE A 193 7.53 12.51 11.61
C ILE A 193 8.57 13.51 12.13
N ALA A 194 8.14 14.64 12.69
CA ALA A 194 9.05 15.65 13.22
C ALA A 194 9.98 15.09 14.32
N HIS A 195 9.48 14.17 15.14
CA HIS A 195 10.31 13.51 16.14
C HIS A 195 11.37 12.60 15.51
N ALA A 196 10.99 11.76 14.56
CA ALA A 196 11.92 10.86 13.85
C ALA A 196 12.98 11.64 13.06
N GLU A 197 12.58 12.73 12.37
CA GLU A 197 13.51 13.63 11.69
C GLU A 197 14.50 14.30 12.65
N GLY A 198 14.07 14.62 13.87
CA GLY A 198 14.94 15.17 14.91
C GLY A 198 16.03 14.18 15.34
N VAL A 199 15.67 12.89 15.44
CA VAL A 199 16.62 11.81 15.74
C VAL A 199 17.58 11.60 14.57
N LEU A 200 17.06 11.54 13.33
CA LEU A 200 17.89 11.39 12.13
C LEU A 200 18.93 12.51 12.00
N LYS A 201 18.58 13.76 12.32
CA LYS A 201 19.52 14.90 12.25
C LYS A 201 20.59 14.90 13.35
N ALA A 202 20.42 14.09 14.39
CA ALA A 202 21.33 14.00 15.54
C ALA A 202 22.25 12.77 15.49
N SER A 203 21.99 11.87 14.53
CA SER A 203 22.80 10.70 14.18
C SER A 203 24.07 11.13 13.43
#